data_AF-A0A2U9R1N1-F1
#
_entry.id   AF-A0A2U9R1N1-F1
#
_cell.length_a   1.000
_cell.length_b   1.000
_cell.length_c   1.000
_cell.angle_alpha   90.00
_cell.angle_beta   90.00
_cell.angle_gamma   90.00
#
_symmetry.space_group_name_H-M   'P 1'
#
loop_
_entity.id
_entity.type
_entity.pdbx_description
1 polymer ?
#
loop_
_entity_poly.entity_id
_entity_poly.type
_entity_poly.pdbx_seq_one_letter_code
_entity_poly.pdbx_strand_id
1 'polypeptide(L)'
;MSINKQTKAYKRKATMNGKREVQPEIRGDSQARNQLANQPNLTPKKEKKTLKGKSLKKHLRAAELYGKKKQPRTYTEKELDIPKLNKAINPGNIVKKGKKGKKFISDTDSITLQRIVKQVNDERDLVNESKLEKSRRLEEIRELRRKEMEMREEEKKEKLESAKSSIKEKASLARSARRKSAKDAKKEINKQATSVVKKKSVSFA
;
A
#
# COMPACT_ATOMS: atom_id res chain seq x y z
N MET A 1 5.46 32.24 77.55
CA MET A 1 5.16 31.91 76.13
C MET A 1 6.30 31.05 75.59
N SER A 2 6.09 29.75 75.35
CA SER A 2 7.12 28.90 74.73
C SER A 2 6.82 28.75 73.24
N ILE A 3 7.82 29.07 72.42
CA ILE A 3 7.73 29.03 70.96
C ILE A 3 8.00 27.60 70.49
N ASN A 4 6.98 26.94 69.94
CA ASN A 4 7.08 25.60 69.36
C ASN A 4 8.07 25.58 68.18
N LYS A 5 9.32 25.18 68.43
CA LYS A 5 10.33 24.97 67.38
C LYS A 5 10.13 23.60 66.75
N GLN A 6 9.54 23.57 65.55
CA GLN A 6 9.41 22.36 64.75
C GLN A 6 10.79 21.76 64.40
N THR A 7 10.90 20.43 64.46
CA THR A 7 12.15 19.71 64.22
C THR A 7 12.62 19.82 62.76
N LYS A 8 13.94 19.75 62.54
CA LYS A 8 14.57 19.81 61.20
C LYS A 8 14.13 18.66 60.29
N ALA A 9 13.67 17.55 60.87
CA ALA A 9 13.08 16.42 60.15
C ALA A 9 11.67 16.75 59.62
N TYR A 10 10.85 17.42 60.42
CA TYR A 10 9.51 17.85 60.00
C TYR A 10 9.56 18.83 58.81
N LYS A 11 10.48 19.80 58.85
CA LYS A 11 10.70 20.75 57.74
C LYS A 11 11.18 20.07 56.45
N ARG A 12 11.95 18.98 56.54
CA ARG A 12 12.37 18.17 55.38
C ARG A 12 11.23 17.32 54.81
N LYS A 13 10.34 16.79 55.65
CA LYS A 13 9.20 15.98 55.19
C LYS A 13 8.18 16.82 54.40
N ALA A 14 7.93 18.05 54.84
CA ALA A 14 7.02 18.98 54.16
C ALA A 14 7.52 19.39 52.76
N THR A 15 8.83 19.54 52.57
CA THR A 15 9.44 19.92 51.27
C THR A 15 9.55 18.74 50.29
N MET A 16 9.62 17.50 50.78
CA MET A 16 9.70 16.29 49.94
C MET A 16 8.34 15.88 49.34
N ASN A 17 7.23 16.15 50.03
CA ASN A 17 5.90 15.79 49.54
C ASN A 17 5.40 16.70 48.40
N GLY A 18 5.97 17.90 48.24
CA GLY A 18 5.61 18.83 47.15
C GLY A 18 6.30 18.55 45.81
N LYS A 19 7.25 17.60 45.75
CA LYS A 19 8.03 17.28 44.55
C LYS A 19 7.77 15.88 43.98
N ARG A 20 6.80 15.13 44.53
CA ARG A 20 6.43 13.82 43.97
C ARG A 20 5.42 14.02 42.85
N GLU A 21 5.87 13.85 41.61
CA GLU A 21 4.96 13.65 40.49
C GLU A 21 4.23 12.31 40.68
N VAL A 22 2.90 12.33 40.64
CA VAL A 22 2.08 11.11 40.65
C VAL A 22 2.16 10.50 39.25
N GLN A 23 3.28 9.85 38.96
CA GLN A 23 3.42 9.04 37.77
C GLN A 23 2.73 7.68 38.01
N PRO A 24 1.92 7.18 37.06
CA PRO A 24 1.29 5.89 37.21
C PRO A 24 2.36 4.79 37.35
N GLU A 25 2.26 3.98 38.40
CA GLU A 25 3.21 2.92 38.76
C GLU A 25 3.49 1.94 37.60
N ILE A 26 2.56 1.86 36.64
CA ILE A 26 2.61 1.10 35.39
C ILE A 26 3.87 1.39 34.56
N ARG A 27 4.40 2.63 34.59
CA ARG A 27 5.60 3.01 33.81
C ARG A 27 6.91 2.88 34.59
N GLY A 28 6.85 2.84 35.91
CA GLY A 28 8.03 2.79 36.78
C GLY A 28 8.39 1.38 37.24
N ASP A 29 7.41 0.49 37.34
CA ASP A 29 7.61 -0.87 37.85
C ASP A 29 7.84 -1.87 36.71
N SER A 30 9.02 -2.51 36.71
CA SER A 30 9.43 -3.46 35.67
C SER A 30 8.56 -4.73 35.67
N GLN A 31 8.00 -5.10 36.83
CA GLN A 31 7.09 -6.23 36.95
C GLN A 31 5.72 -5.92 36.31
N ALA A 32 5.19 -4.71 36.52
CA ALA A 32 3.93 -4.27 35.92
C ALA A 32 4.02 -4.14 34.39
N ARG A 33 5.17 -3.67 33.88
CA ARG A 33 5.43 -3.57 32.44
C ARG A 33 5.46 -4.93 31.73
N ASN A 34 6.00 -5.97 32.38
CA ASN A 34 6.02 -7.33 31.84
C ASN A 34 4.62 -7.98 31.79
N GLN A 35 3.72 -7.64 32.73
CA GLN A 35 2.34 -8.15 32.73
C GLN A 35 1.50 -7.57 31.56
N LEU A 36 1.78 -6.33 31.15
CA LEU A 36 1.15 -5.71 29.98
C LEU A 36 1.74 -6.21 28.65
N ALA A 37 3.04 -6.51 28.61
CA ALA A 37 3.71 -6.99 27.40
C ALA A 37 3.26 -8.39 26.96
N ASN A 38 2.80 -9.23 27.90
CA ASN A 38 2.35 -10.60 27.64
C ASN A 38 0.81 -10.74 27.59
N GLN A 39 0.06 -9.68 27.29
CA GLN A 39 -1.36 -9.85 27.05
C GLN A 39 -1.59 -10.50 25.67
N PRO A 40 -2.26 -11.68 25.60
CA PRO A 40 -2.64 -12.23 24.31
C PRO A 40 -3.59 -11.25 23.63
N ASN A 41 -3.43 -11.06 22.31
CA ASN A 41 -4.33 -10.23 21.51
C ASN A 41 -5.75 -10.84 21.53
N LEU A 42 -6.55 -10.45 22.53
CA LEU A 42 -7.93 -10.88 22.69
C LEU A 42 -8.74 -10.27 21.54
N THR A 43 -9.15 -11.09 20.57
CA THR A 43 -10.14 -10.64 19.59
C THR A 43 -11.39 -10.18 20.34
N PRO A 44 -11.98 -9.01 19.99
CA PRO A 44 -13.17 -8.53 20.67
C PRO A 44 -14.25 -9.61 20.63
N LYS A 45 -14.88 -9.85 21.78
CA LYS A 45 -15.98 -10.81 21.89
C LYS A 45 -17.05 -10.41 20.88
N LYS A 46 -17.48 -11.36 20.03
CA LYS A 46 -18.55 -11.12 19.06
C LYS A 46 -19.79 -10.60 19.79
N GLU A 47 -20.35 -9.49 19.32
CA GLU A 47 -21.54 -8.86 19.91
C GLU A 47 -22.75 -9.80 19.99
N LYS A 48 -22.87 -10.73 19.04
CA LYS A 48 -23.93 -11.74 19.00
C LYS A 48 -23.35 -13.15 19.04
N LYS A 49 -23.82 -13.95 19.99
CA LYS A 49 -23.48 -15.37 20.09
C LYS A 49 -24.12 -16.14 18.93
N THR A 50 -23.33 -16.97 18.25
CA THR A 50 -23.86 -17.87 17.22
C THR A 50 -24.53 -19.08 17.86
N LEU A 51 -25.69 -19.49 17.33
CA LEU A 51 -26.37 -20.70 17.78
C LEU A 51 -25.54 -21.94 17.40
N LYS A 52 -25.47 -22.93 18.29
CA LYS A 52 -24.74 -24.19 18.07
C LYS A 52 -25.54 -25.40 18.55
N GLY A 53 -25.27 -26.58 17.98
CA GLY A 53 -25.84 -27.86 18.40
C GLY A 53 -27.37 -27.90 18.36
N LYS A 54 -28.00 -28.36 19.44
CA LYS A 54 -29.47 -28.53 19.54
C LYS A 54 -30.25 -27.24 19.25
N SER A 55 -29.71 -26.07 19.63
CA SER A 55 -30.35 -24.77 19.39
C SER A 55 -30.39 -24.39 17.91
N LEU A 56 -29.31 -24.69 17.17
CA LEU A 56 -29.24 -24.49 15.72
C LEU A 56 -30.21 -25.44 15.00
N LYS A 57 -30.26 -26.71 15.41
CA LYS A 57 -31.20 -27.69 14.83
C LYS A 57 -32.66 -27.28 15.02
N LYS A 58 -33.03 -26.76 16.21
CA LYS A 58 -34.37 -26.21 16.46
C LYS A 58 -34.66 -24.98 15.60
N HIS A 59 -33.70 -24.07 15.45
CA HIS A 59 -33.85 -22.88 14.60
C HIS A 59 -34.03 -23.24 13.12
N LEU A 60 -33.25 -24.19 12.60
CA LEU A 60 -33.40 -24.66 11.22
C LEU A 60 -34.76 -25.29 10.97
N ARG A 61 -35.19 -26.20 11.86
CA ARG A 61 -36.51 -26.85 11.75
C ARG A 61 -37.67 -25.83 11.80
N ALA A 62 -37.55 -24.81 12.66
CA ALA A 62 -38.54 -23.74 12.73
C ALA A 62 -38.54 -22.87 11.46
N ALA A 63 -37.37 -22.63 10.87
CA ALA A 63 -37.23 -21.87 9.63
C ALA A 63 -37.74 -22.65 8.40
N GLU A 64 -37.63 -23.97 8.39
CA GLU A 64 -38.22 -24.84 7.35
C GLU A 64 -39.75 -24.85 7.45
N LEU A 65 -40.30 -24.95 8.66
CA LEU A 65 -41.74 -25.07 8.88
C LEU A 65 -42.50 -23.75 8.71
N TYR A 66 -41.95 -22.66 9.24
CA TYR A 66 -42.62 -21.35 9.30
C TYR A 66 -41.94 -20.28 8.43
N GLY A 67 -40.89 -20.64 7.69
CA GLY A 67 -40.07 -19.69 6.96
C GLY A 67 -39.13 -18.88 7.87
N LYS A 68 -38.22 -18.11 7.25
CA LYS A 68 -37.32 -17.20 7.99
C LYS A 68 -38.14 -16.06 8.60
N LYS A 69 -38.05 -15.90 9.93
CA LYS A 69 -38.64 -14.73 10.61
C LYS A 69 -38.12 -13.45 9.98
N LYS A 70 -39.04 -12.61 9.50
CA LYS A 70 -38.71 -11.27 8.97
C LYS A 70 -38.06 -10.48 10.10
N GLN A 71 -36.91 -9.87 9.82
CA GLN A 71 -36.28 -8.98 10.78
C GLN A 71 -37.17 -7.75 10.98
N PRO A 72 -37.23 -7.19 12.20
CA PRO A 72 -37.93 -5.93 12.40
C PRO A 72 -37.31 -4.87 11.49
N ARG A 73 -38.16 -4.03 10.89
CA ARG A 73 -37.71 -2.93 10.03
C ARG A 73 -36.87 -1.97 10.88
N THR A 74 -35.59 -1.86 10.57
CA THR A 74 -34.72 -0.82 11.14
C THR A 74 -34.92 0.45 10.33
N TYR A 75 -35.54 1.45 10.95
CA TYR A 75 -35.74 2.76 10.32
C TYR A 75 -34.40 3.48 10.19
N THR A 76 -34.17 4.07 9.02
CA THR A 76 -33.04 4.97 8.81
C THR A 76 -33.35 6.35 9.40
N GLU A 77 -32.33 7.13 9.77
CA GLU A 77 -32.49 8.48 10.33
C GLU A 77 -33.37 9.38 9.45
N LYS A 78 -33.35 9.14 8.13
CA LYS A 78 -34.18 9.85 7.15
C LYS A 78 -35.66 9.47 7.18
N GLU A 79 -35.98 8.23 7.53
CA GLU A 79 -37.37 7.75 7.63
C GLU A 79 -38.03 8.22 8.93
N LEU A 80 -37.23 8.63 9.92
CA LEU A 80 -37.70 9.16 11.20
C LEU A 80 -37.76 10.69 11.23
N ASP A 81 -37.57 11.35 10.07
CA ASP A 81 -37.53 12.83 9.93
C ASP A 81 -36.66 13.53 10.97
N ILE A 82 -35.55 12.89 11.37
CA ILE A 82 -34.63 13.46 12.34
C ILE A 82 -33.83 14.57 11.64
N PRO A 83 -33.88 15.83 12.11
CA PRO A 83 -33.15 16.92 11.49
C PRO A 83 -31.65 16.63 11.51
N LYS A 84 -31.03 16.74 10.34
CA LYS A 84 -29.60 16.51 10.18
C LYS A 84 -28.83 17.67 10.83
N LEU A 85 -28.20 17.41 11.96
CA LEU A 85 -27.33 18.39 12.63
C LEU A 85 -26.17 18.82 11.73
N ASN A 86 -25.74 20.07 11.87
CA ASN A 86 -24.53 20.60 11.26
C ASN A 86 -23.31 19.87 11.84
N LYS A 87 -22.82 18.85 11.13
CA LYS A 87 -21.59 18.15 11.49
C LYS A 87 -20.40 19.00 11.01
N ALA A 88 -19.45 19.30 11.89
CA ALA A 88 -18.23 20.04 11.52
C ALA A 88 -17.40 19.31 10.45
N ILE A 89 -17.52 17.98 10.38
CA ILE A 89 -16.82 17.12 9.42
C ILE A 89 -17.84 16.10 8.88
N ASN A 90 -18.05 16.06 7.57
CA ASN A 90 -18.65 14.89 6.93
C ASN A 90 -17.56 13.80 6.90
N PRO A 91 -17.76 12.63 7.55
CA PRO A 91 -16.77 11.56 7.48
C PRO A 91 -16.54 11.20 6.00
N GLY A 92 -15.27 11.28 5.60
CA GLY A 92 -14.82 11.36 4.22
C GLY A 92 -15.32 10.26 3.29
N ASN A 93 -15.38 10.65 2.02
CA ASN A 93 -15.58 9.87 0.79
C ASN A 93 -16.22 8.49 0.97
N ILE A 94 -17.50 8.40 0.59
CA ILE A 94 -18.11 7.14 0.18
C ILE A 94 -17.26 6.62 -0.98
N VAL A 95 -16.36 5.66 -0.70
CA VAL A 95 -15.63 4.92 -1.73
C VAL A 95 -16.68 4.11 -2.48
N LYS A 96 -17.24 4.69 -3.55
CA LYS A 96 -18.13 3.98 -4.45
C LYS A 96 -17.33 2.79 -4.98
N LYS A 97 -17.67 1.58 -4.55
CA LYS A 97 -17.10 0.37 -5.11
C LYS A 97 -17.47 0.36 -6.59
N GLY A 98 -16.48 0.57 -7.45
CA GLY A 98 -16.66 0.51 -8.90
C GLY A 98 -17.17 -0.87 -9.35
N LYS A 99 -17.58 -0.98 -10.62
CA LYS A 99 -17.95 -2.28 -11.20
C LYS A 99 -16.76 -3.24 -11.14
N LYS A 100 -16.98 -4.48 -10.66
CA LYS A 100 -15.95 -5.53 -10.56
C LYS A 100 -15.26 -5.69 -11.92
N GLY A 101 -13.93 -5.53 -11.95
CA GLY A 101 -13.10 -5.65 -13.16
C GLY A 101 -12.76 -4.35 -13.89
N LYS A 102 -13.42 -3.22 -13.59
CA LYS A 102 -13.02 -1.90 -14.12
C LYS A 102 -12.18 -1.16 -13.07
N LYS A 103 -10.86 -1.09 -13.30
CA LYS A 103 -9.93 -0.32 -12.47
C LYS A 103 -9.66 1.02 -13.15
N PHE A 104 -9.81 2.12 -12.41
CA PHE A 104 -9.54 3.46 -12.93
C PHE A 104 -8.03 3.72 -13.10
N ILE A 105 -7.23 3.08 -12.25
CA ILE A 105 -5.77 3.20 -12.17
C ILE A 105 -5.24 1.78 -11.94
N SER A 106 -4.08 1.43 -12.51
CA SER A 106 -3.42 0.15 -12.27
C SER A 106 -2.99 0.06 -10.79
N ASP A 107 -2.92 -1.14 -10.23
CA ASP A 107 -2.50 -1.30 -8.82
C ASP A 107 -1.02 -0.89 -8.59
N THR A 108 -0.24 -0.76 -9.68
CA THR A 108 1.17 -0.34 -9.67
C THR A 108 1.36 1.17 -9.55
N ASP A 109 0.40 1.96 -10.05
CA ASP A 109 0.57 3.40 -10.25
C ASP A 109 0.15 4.19 -9.00
N SER A 110 0.74 3.84 -7.87
CA SER A 110 0.46 4.41 -6.55
C SER A 110 0.56 5.94 -6.51
N ILE A 111 1.50 6.52 -7.26
CA ILE A 111 1.73 7.98 -7.35
C ILE A 111 0.49 8.67 -7.95
N THR A 112 -0.06 8.12 -9.03
CA THR A 112 -1.23 8.69 -9.72
C THR A 112 -2.48 8.61 -8.85
N LEU A 113 -2.65 7.49 -8.14
CA LEU A 113 -3.71 7.29 -7.17
C LEU A 113 -3.63 8.32 -6.05
N GLN A 114 -2.46 8.51 -5.44
CA GLN A 114 -2.27 9.47 -4.37
C GLN A 114 -2.56 10.91 -4.84
N ARG A 115 -2.11 11.29 -6.04
CA ARG A 115 -2.41 12.60 -6.62
C ARG A 115 -3.92 12.81 -6.75
N ILE A 116 -4.64 11.86 -7.34
CA ILE A 116 -6.08 11.98 -7.59
C ILE A 116 -6.85 12.03 -6.27
N VAL A 117 -6.50 11.18 -5.31
CA VAL A 117 -7.14 11.18 -3.98
C VAL A 117 -6.93 12.54 -3.28
N LYS A 118 -5.71 13.08 -3.29
CA LYS A 118 -5.44 14.40 -2.71
C LYS A 118 -6.24 15.49 -3.43
N GLN A 119 -6.15 15.57 -4.75
CA GLN A 119 -6.87 16.58 -5.54
C GLN A 119 -8.39 16.54 -5.28
N VAL A 120 -8.99 15.35 -5.24
CA VAL A 120 -10.42 15.21 -4.96
C VAL A 120 -10.75 15.65 -3.53
N ASN A 121 -9.91 15.32 -2.55
CA ASN A 121 -10.11 15.77 -1.18
C ASN A 121 -9.99 17.31 -1.08
N ASP A 122 -9.09 17.94 -1.84
CA ASP A 122 -8.96 19.40 -1.89
C ASP A 122 -10.20 20.09 -2.45
N GLU A 123 -10.80 19.50 -3.49
CA GLU A 123 -12.02 20.04 -4.12
C GLU A 123 -13.26 19.84 -3.23
N ARG A 124 -13.28 18.78 -2.40
CA ARG A 124 -14.47 18.38 -1.64
C ARG A 124 -14.46 18.82 -0.19
N ASP A 125 -13.29 18.88 0.44
CA ASP A 125 -13.18 19.20 1.86
C ASP A 125 -13.10 20.71 2.04
N LEU A 126 -14.14 21.29 2.64
CA LEU A 126 -14.16 22.69 3.07
C LEU A 126 -13.43 22.80 4.42
N VAL A 127 -12.12 22.61 4.41
CA VAL A 127 -11.27 22.71 5.61
C VAL A 127 -10.93 24.17 5.86
N ASN A 128 -11.23 24.67 7.07
CA ASN A 128 -10.71 25.96 7.54
C ASN A 128 -9.25 25.77 7.97
N GLU A 129 -8.34 25.89 7.01
CA GLU A 129 -6.90 25.74 7.20
C GLU A 129 -6.17 27.09 7.18
N SER A 130 -5.00 27.15 7.81
CA SER A 130 -4.13 28.32 7.74
C SER A 130 -3.54 28.49 6.33
N LYS A 131 -3.14 29.73 5.97
CA LYS A 131 -2.53 30.01 4.65
C LYS A 131 -1.30 29.13 4.37
N LEU A 132 -0.53 28.81 5.41
CA LEU A 132 0.67 27.98 5.32
C LEU A 132 0.35 26.50 5.07
N GLU A 133 -0.72 25.98 5.66
CA GLU A 133 -1.17 24.60 5.42
C GLU A 133 -1.70 24.45 4.00
N LYS A 134 -2.48 25.43 3.53
CA LYS A 134 -2.96 25.46 2.15
C LYS A 134 -1.81 25.47 1.14
N SER A 135 -0.76 26.26 1.38
CA SER A 135 0.38 26.30 0.47
C SER A 135 1.13 24.97 0.45
N ARG A 136 1.33 24.33 1.61
CA ARG A 136 1.98 23.01 1.71
C ARG A 136 1.17 21.94 0.97
N ARG A 137 -0.16 21.94 1.15
CA ARG A 137 -1.06 21.02 0.46
C ARG A 137 -0.99 21.13 -1.06
N LEU A 138 -0.99 22.37 -1.58
CA LEU A 138 -0.84 22.63 -3.01
C LEU A 138 0.56 22.25 -3.53
N GLU A 139 1.60 22.44 -2.72
CA GLU A 139 2.96 22.02 -3.04
C GLU A 139 3.08 20.50 -3.14
N GLU A 140 2.50 19.75 -2.20
CA GLU A 140 2.44 18.29 -2.26
C GLU A 140 1.76 17.78 -3.54
N ILE A 141 0.66 18.41 -3.97
CA ILE A 141 -0.01 18.05 -5.23
C ILE A 141 0.87 18.36 -6.44
N ARG A 142 1.59 19.49 -6.41
CA ARG A 142 2.53 19.86 -7.49
C ARG A 142 3.70 18.88 -7.57
N GLU A 143 4.27 18.47 -6.45
CA GLU A 143 5.33 17.46 -6.40
C GLU A 143 4.87 16.11 -6.94
N LEU A 144 3.70 15.63 -6.53
CA LEU A 144 3.13 14.39 -7.08
C LEU A 144 2.90 14.48 -8.58
N ARG A 145 2.47 15.65 -9.07
CA ARG A 145 2.27 15.88 -10.51
C ARG A 145 3.60 15.90 -11.28
N ARG A 146 4.68 16.47 -10.71
CA ARG A 146 6.02 16.42 -11.30
C ARG A 146 6.52 14.98 -11.40
N LYS A 147 6.45 14.21 -10.31
CA LYS A 147 6.84 12.79 -10.28
C LYS A 147 6.08 11.96 -11.31
N GLU A 148 4.77 12.17 -11.46
CA GLU A 148 4.00 11.48 -12.50
C GLU A 148 4.45 11.83 -13.92
N MET A 149 4.80 13.10 -14.18
CA MET A 149 5.32 13.51 -15.49
C MET A 149 6.70 12.91 -15.76
N GLU A 150 7.60 12.93 -14.77
CA GLU A 150 8.94 12.32 -14.84
C GLU A 150 8.84 10.83 -15.18
N MET A 151 8.03 10.07 -14.44
CA MET A 151 7.81 8.64 -14.73
C MET A 151 7.28 8.41 -16.15
N ARG A 152 6.32 9.22 -16.62
CA ARG A 152 5.82 9.10 -18.00
C ARG A 152 6.88 9.43 -19.05
N GLU A 153 7.75 10.39 -18.77
CA GLU A 153 8.85 10.74 -19.67
C GLU A 153 9.90 9.63 -19.71
N GLU A 154 10.22 9.04 -18.57
CA GLU A 154 11.12 7.88 -18.47
C GLU A 154 10.57 6.68 -19.24
N GLU A 155 9.29 6.33 -19.07
CA GLU A 155 8.65 5.26 -19.84
C GLU A 155 8.71 5.50 -21.34
N LYS A 156 8.52 6.75 -21.79
CA LYS A 156 8.63 7.10 -23.21
C LYS A 156 10.07 6.96 -23.69
N LYS A 157 11.05 7.41 -22.91
CA LYS A 157 12.48 7.27 -23.23
C LYS A 157 12.87 5.80 -23.30
N GLU A 158 12.45 4.98 -22.35
CA GLU A 158 12.72 3.53 -22.31
C GLU A 158 12.11 2.81 -23.52
N LYS A 159 10.87 3.14 -23.89
CA LYS A 159 10.23 2.61 -25.11
C LYS A 159 10.99 2.98 -26.38
N LEU A 160 11.54 4.20 -26.46
CA LEU A 160 12.32 4.63 -27.61
C LEU A 160 13.70 3.96 -27.65
N GLU A 161 14.39 3.84 -26.52
CA GLU A 161 15.70 3.19 -26.45
C GLU A 161 15.61 1.70 -26.69
N SER A 162 14.59 1.02 -26.16
CA SER A 162 14.33 -0.40 -26.46
C SER A 162 13.99 -0.64 -27.93
N ALA A 163 13.22 0.25 -28.56
CA ALA A 163 12.99 0.18 -30.00
C ALA A 163 14.28 0.35 -30.80
N LYS A 164 15.12 1.34 -30.46
CA LYS A 164 16.42 1.57 -31.10
C LYS A 164 17.37 0.38 -30.92
N SER A 165 17.46 -0.19 -29.71
CA SER A 165 18.32 -1.36 -29.45
C SER A 165 17.84 -2.56 -30.27
N SER A 166 16.54 -2.84 -30.30
CA SER A 166 15.98 -3.94 -31.08
C SER A 166 16.28 -3.83 -32.59
N ILE A 167 16.27 -2.61 -33.15
CA ILE A 167 16.62 -2.35 -34.55
C ILE A 167 18.12 -2.58 -34.77
N LYS A 168 18.97 -2.08 -33.86
CA LYS A 168 20.42 -2.28 -33.93
C LYS A 168 20.81 -3.76 -33.83
N GLU A 169 20.17 -4.50 -32.93
CA GLU A 169 20.37 -5.93 -32.75
C GLU A 169 19.95 -6.71 -34.01
N LYS A 170 18.75 -6.46 -34.55
CA LYS A 170 18.29 -7.07 -35.80
C LYS A 170 19.25 -6.79 -36.96
N ALA A 171 19.71 -5.56 -37.09
CA ALA A 171 20.68 -5.18 -38.13
C ALA A 171 22.04 -5.87 -37.94
N SER A 172 22.52 -5.96 -36.70
CA SER A 172 23.77 -6.66 -36.36
C SER A 172 23.68 -8.15 -36.66
N LEU A 173 22.57 -8.79 -36.28
CA LEU A 173 22.29 -10.20 -36.54
C LEU A 173 22.26 -10.47 -38.05
N ALA A 174 21.57 -9.63 -38.83
CA ALA A 174 21.52 -9.75 -40.28
C ALA A 174 22.90 -9.62 -40.94
N ARG A 175 23.75 -8.67 -40.48
CA ARG A 175 25.13 -8.52 -40.99
C ARG A 175 26.00 -9.72 -40.63
N SER A 176 25.88 -10.24 -39.41
CA SER A 176 26.67 -11.41 -38.99
C SER A 176 26.26 -12.67 -39.75
N ALA A 177 24.97 -12.86 -40.01
CA ALA A 177 24.46 -13.93 -40.87
C ALA A 177 25.00 -13.83 -42.31
N ARG A 178 24.97 -12.63 -42.92
CA ARG A 178 25.56 -12.40 -44.25
C ARG A 178 27.05 -12.73 -44.28
N ARG A 179 27.83 -12.26 -43.28
CA ARG A 179 29.27 -12.56 -43.19
C ARG A 179 29.56 -14.06 -43.03
N LYS A 180 28.77 -14.78 -42.23
CA LYS A 180 28.89 -16.23 -42.08
C LYS A 180 28.60 -16.94 -43.41
N SER A 181 27.47 -16.64 -44.05
CA SER A 181 27.10 -17.23 -45.35
C SER A 181 28.15 -16.97 -46.44
N ALA A 182 28.74 -15.77 -46.50
CA ALA A 182 29.80 -15.45 -47.44
C ALA A 182 31.11 -16.21 -47.15
N LYS A 183 31.43 -16.42 -45.87
CA LYS A 183 32.60 -17.21 -45.45
C LYS A 183 32.40 -18.69 -45.78
N ASP A 184 31.21 -19.23 -45.56
CA ASP A 184 30.86 -20.60 -45.88
C ASP A 184 30.88 -20.83 -47.40
N ALA A 185 30.32 -19.90 -48.19
CA ALA A 185 30.39 -19.94 -49.65
C ALA A 185 31.84 -19.92 -50.16
N LYS A 186 32.71 -19.05 -49.61
CA LYS A 186 34.14 -19.07 -49.96
C LYS A 186 34.83 -20.38 -49.59
N LYS A 187 34.47 -20.98 -48.45
CA LYS A 187 35.04 -22.26 -48.00
C LYS A 187 34.63 -23.41 -48.93
N GLU A 188 33.39 -23.43 -49.40
CA GLU A 188 32.90 -24.42 -50.36
C GLU A 188 33.57 -24.26 -51.74
N ILE A 189 33.71 -23.02 -52.23
CA ILE A 189 34.46 -22.75 -53.49
C ILE A 189 35.91 -23.24 -53.37
N ASN A 190 36.58 -22.99 -52.24
CA ASN A 190 37.97 -23.40 -52.04
C ASN A 190 38.13 -24.93 -51.91
N LYS A 191 37.14 -25.63 -51.32
CA LYS A 191 37.10 -27.10 -51.30
C LYS A 191 36.90 -27.69 -52.69
N GLN A 192 36.02 -27.10 -53.50
CA GLN A 192 35.82 -27.52 -54.88
C GLN A 192 37.08 -27.31 -55.72
N ALA A 193 37.73 -26.13 -55.62
CA ALA A 193 38.98 -25.85 -56.31
C ALA A 193 40.13 -26.79 -55.92
N THR A 194 40.26 -27.14 -54.64
CA THR A 194 41.30 -28.08 -54.16
C THR A 194 41.01 -29.54 -54.52
N SER A 195 39.75 -29.93 -54.73
CA SER A 195 39.40 -31.28 -55.21
C SER A 195 39.70 -31.51 -56.70
N VAL A 196 39.64 -30.46 -57.52
CA VAL A 196 39.90 -30.53 -58.98
C VAL A 196 41.41 -30.55 -59.31
N VAL A 197 42.27 -30.05 -58.42
CA VAL A 197 43.73 -29.90 -58.68
C VAL A 197 44.57 -31.00 -58.00
N LYS A 198 43.99 -32.10 -57.51
CA LYS A 198 44.77 -33.28 -57.09
C LYS A 198 45.38 -33.98 -58.31
N LYS A 199 46.50 -33.46 -58.81
CA LYS A 199 47.36 -34.15 -59.76
C LYS A 199 47.96 -35.37 -59.06
N LYS A 200 47.90 -36.53 -59.71
CA LYS A 200 48.48 -37.79 -59.22
C LYS A 200 49.99 -37.57 -59.02
N SER A 201 50.47 -37.67 -57.78
CA SER A 201 51.91 -37.67 -57.48
C SER A 201 52.44 -39.10 -57.58
N VAL A 202 53.45 -39.33 -58.41
CA VAL A 202 54.17 -40.60 -58.48
C VAL A 202 55.25 -40.57 -57.40
N SER A 203 55.18 -41.50 -56.45
CA SER A 203 56.24 -41.73 -55.46
C SER A 203 57.33 -42.59 -56.08
N PHE A 204 58.58 -42.12 -56.06
CA PHE A 204 59.74 -42.96 -56.32
C PHE A 204 60.07 -43.72 -55.04
N ALA A 205 60.19 -45.04 -55.17
CA ALA A 205 60.57 -45.98 -54.11
C ALA A 205 62.05 -45.84 -53.74
#